data_AF-A0A976HMY4-F1
#
_entry.id   AF-A0A976HMY4-F1
#
_cell.length_a   1.000
_cell.length_b   1.000
_cell.length_c   1.000
_cell.angle_alpha   90.00
_cell.angle_beta   90.00
_cell.angle_gamma   90.00
#
_symmetry.space_group_name_H-M   'P 1'
#
loop_
_entity.id
_entity.type
_entity.pdbx_description
1 polymer ?
#
loop_
_entity_poly.entity_id
_entity_poly.type
_entity_poly.pdbx_seq_one_letter_code
_entity_poly.pdbx_strand_id
1 'polypeptide(L)' 'MQLPLVESVLGGALETCSTAPVTGFFRNGCCDTGP' A
#
# COMPACT_ATOMS: atom_id res chain seq x y z
N MET A 1 9.90 -1.83 17.67
CA MET A 1 8.67 -1.61 16.88
C MET A 1 9.04 -0.64 15.76
N GLN A 2 9.44 -1.14 14.59
CA GLN A 2 9.69 -0.30 13.43
C GLN A 2 8.33 0.07 12.83
N LEU A 3 8.01 1.36 12.73
CA LEU A 3 6.81 1.84 12.05
C LEU A 3 6.95 1.56 10.53
N PRO A 4 5.89 1.09 9.86
CA PRO A 4 5.92 0.86 8.43
C PRO A 4 5.99 2.22 7.69
N LEU A 5 6.76 2.28 6.59
CA LEU A 5 6.87 3.50 5.77
C LEU A 5 5.53 3.90 5.13
N VAL A 6 4.66 2.91 4.89
CA VAL A 6 3.30 3.07 4.38
C VAL A 6 2.37 2.22 5.25
N GLU A 7 1.39 2.87 5.87
CA GLU A 7 0.56 2.29 6.92
C GLU A 7 -0.90 2.14 6.47
N SER A 8 -1.53 1.04 6.86
CA SER A 8 -2.98 0.85 6.76
C SER A 8 -3.70 1.57 7.90
N VAL A 9 -5.01 1.72 7.80
CA VAL A 9 -5.83 2.35 8.87
C VAL A 9 -5.80 1.62 10.21
N LEU A 10 -5.26 0.40 10.26
CA LEU A 10 -5.12 -0.41 11.47
C LEU A 10 -3.78 -0.19 12.20
N GLY A 11 -2.91 0.70 11.69
CA GLY A 11 -1.60 0.95 12.31
C GLY A 11 -0.51 -0.06 11.91
N GLY A 12 -0.79 -0.92 10.94
CA GLY A 12 0.13 -1.94 10.42
C GLY A 12 0.59 -1.64 8.99
N ALA A 13 1.52 -2.43 8.47
CA ALA A 13 1.99 -2.28 7.09
C ALA A 13 0.83 -2.37 6.08
N LEU A 14 0.89 -1.56 5.02
CA LEU A 14 -0.09 -1.63 3.94
C LEU A 14 0.10 -2.91 3.12
N GLU A 15 -0.96 -3.69 2.97
CA GLU A 15 -0.96 -4.93 2.19
C GLU A 15 -1.21 -4.67 0.69
N THR A 16 -0.86 -5.65 -0.15
CA THR A 16 -1.17 -5.62 -1.58
C THR A 16 -2.68 -5.69 -1.80
N CYS A 17 -3.20 -4.79 -2.63
CA CYS A 17 -4.62 -4.75 -2.98
C CYS A 17 -4.97 -5.65 -4.17
N SER A 18 -4.21 -5.60 -5.27
CA SER A 18 -4.44 -6.45 -6.45
C SER A 18 -3.25 -6.50 -7.41
N THR A 19 -2.97 -7.69 -7.94
CA THR A 19 -1.94 -7.94 -8.97
C THR A 19 -2.50 -8.40 -10.32
N ALA A 20 -3.79 -8.75 -10.38
CA ALA A 20 -4.44 -9.24 -11.60
C ALA A 20 -5.91 -8.76 -11.65
N PRO A 21 -6.18 -7.53 -12.15
CA PRO A 21 -5.23 -6.57 -12.73
C PRO A 21 -4.37 -5.85 -11.68
N VAL A 22 -3.19 -5.36 -12.07
CA VAL A 22 -2.34 -4.55 -11.20
C VAL A 22 -3.01 -3.19 -10.94
N THR A 23 -3.16 -2.84 -9.66
CA THR A 23 -3.79 -1.58 -9.20
C THR A 23 -2.77 -0.59 -8.61
N GLY A 24 -3.25 0.52 -8.03
CA GLY A 24 -2.46 1.52 -7.29
C GLY A 24 -2.12 2.78 -8.10
N PHE A 25 -1.95 3.92 -7.45
CA PHE A 25 -1.59 5.19 -8.12
C PHE A 25 -0.27 5.03 -8.90
N PHE A 26 0.73 4.40 -8.28
CA PHE A 26 2.02 4.07 -8.90
C PHE A 26 2.02 2.74 -9.68
N ARG A 27 0.87 2.07 -9.82
CA ARG A 27 0.73 0.76 -10.47
C ARG A 27 1.67 -0.33 -9.91
N ASN A 28 1.80 -0.35 -8.58
CA ASN A 28 2.60 -1.33 -7.81
C ASN A 28 1.74 -2.41 -7.11
N GLY A 29 0.42 -2.36 -7.28
CA GLY A 29 -0.53 -3.28 -6.63
C GLY A 29 -0.97 -2.86 -5.23
N CYS A 30 -0.46 -1.75 -4.68
CA CYS A 30 -0.83 -1.22 -3.37
C CYS A 30 -1.68 0.07 -3.50
N CYS A 31 -2.46 0.37 -2.47
CA CYS A 31 -3.30 1.57 -2.42
C CYS A 31 -2.57 2.79 -1.82
N ASP A 32 -1.27 2.90 -2.05
CA ASP A 32 -0.46 4.05 -1.63
C ASP A 32 -0.51 5.19 -2.65
N THR A 33 -0.15 6.39 -2.19
CA THR A 33 -0.18 7.64 -2.96
C THR A 33 0.99 8.56 -2.57
N GLY A 34 1.25 9.61 -3.36
CA GLY A 34 2.27 10.63 -3.09
C GLY A 34 1.76 12.06 -3.32
N PRO A 35 2.65 13.07 -3.23
CA PRO A 35 2.33 14.48 -3.47
C PRO A 35 1.83 14.76 -4.89
#